data_AF-A0A707HSP9-F1
#
_entry.id   AF-A0A707HSP9-F1
#
_cell.length_a   1.000
_cell.length_b   1.000
_cell.length_c   1.000
_cell.angle_alpha   90.00
_cell.angle_beta   90.00
_cell.angle_gamma   90.00
#
_symmetry.space_group_name_H-M   'P 1'
#
loop_
_entity.id
_entity.type
_entity.pdbx_description
1 polymer ?
#
loop_
_entity_poly.entity_id
_entity_poly.type
_entity_poly.pdbx_seq_one_letter_code
_entity_poly.pdbx_strand_id
1 'polypeptide(L)'
;MSASINRWGMLAAHVCINFVLGGVYAFSYFKTPLMAQYHWDPATLALAFSINMGIIPLPMIWGGRMIDNGKGKQAIVIGGILFSLGFILSGFVDNLPMLFLTYGVIAGLGSGLAFTGNLNNILKFFPDRRGLASGIVL
;
A
#
# COMPACT_ATOMS: atom_id res chain seq x y z
N MET A 1 -3.78 -3.09 33.42
CA MET A 1 -4.71 -2.10 32.81
C MET A 1 -5.09 -2.61 31.43
N SER A 2 -6.25 -3.26 31.30
CA SER A 2 -6.78 -3.69 30.00
C SER A 2 -7.34 -2.45 29.31
N ALA A 3 -6.54 -1.83 28.43
CA ALA A 3 -7.02 -0.75 27.59
C ALA A 3 -8.13 -1.34 26.70
N SER A 4 -9.37 -0.93 26.92
CA SER A 4 -10.49 -1.26 26.06
C SER A 4 -10.20 -0.67 24.67
N ILE A 5 -9.59 -1.48 23.80
CA ILE A 5 -9.27 -1.07 22.43
C ILE A 5 -10.60 -0.72 21.76
N ASN A 6 -10.79 0.57 21.55
CA ASN A 6 -12.04 1.12 21.05
C ASN A 6 -12.17 0.67 19.58
N ARG A 7 -13.13 -0.23 19.29
CA ARG A 7 -13.29 -0.89 17.97
C ARG A 7 -13.35 0.14 16.83
N TRP A 8 -14.00 1.27 17.10
CA TRP A 8 -14.12 2.42 16.20
C TRP A 8 -12.79 3.18 16.00
N GLY A 9 -11.98 3.34 17.05
CA GLY A 9 -10.66 3.94 16.94
C GLY A 9 -9.69 3.07 16.13
N MET A 10 -9.83 1.74 16.25
CA MET A 10 -9.07 0.81 15.43
C MET A 10 -9.50 0.87 13.97
N LEU A 11 -10.80 0.99 13.69
CA LEU A 11 -11.31 1.20 12.34
C LEU A 11 -10.78 2.50 11.72
N ALA A 12 -10.79 3.60 12.47
CA ALA A 12 -10.21 4.87 12.01
C ALA A 12 -8.72 4.73 11.64
N ALA A 13 -7.92 4.02 12.44
CA ALA A 13 -6.51 3.78 12.13
C ALA A 13 -6.32 3.00 10.81
N HIS A 14 -7.18 2.01 10.53
CA HIS A 14 -7.10 1.23 9.30
C HIS A 14 -7.60 2.00 8.07
N VAL A 15 -8.55 2.93 8.24
CA VAL A 15 -8.94 3.89 7.21
C VAL A 15 -7.79 4.83 6.89
N CYS A 16 -7.07 5.34 7.90
CA CYS A 16 -5.87 6.15 7.67
C CYS A 16 -4.80 5.38 6.89
N ILE A 17 -4.59 4.09 7.19
CA ILE A 17 -3.66 3.25 6.43
C ILE A 17 -4.12 3.12 4.97
N ASN A 18 -5.40 2.85 4.73
CA ASN A 18 -5.92 2.78 3.37
C ASN A 18 -5.74 4.12 2.62
N PHE A 19 -6.01 5.24 3.29
CA PHE A 19 -5.80 6.57 2.72
C PHE A 19 -4.34 6.80 2.28
N VAL A 20 -3.36 6.36 3.09
CA VAL A 20 -1.95 6.40 2.71
C VAL A 20 -1.64 5.48 1.52
N LEU A 21 -2.26 4.29 1.46
CA LEU A 21 -2.14 3.40 0.30
C LEU A 21 -2.77 4.01 -0.97
N GLY A 22 -3.82 4.82 -0.84
CA GLY A 22 -4.37 5.65 -1.91
C GLY A 22 -3.36 6.69 -2.45
N GLY A 23 -2.27 6.97 -1.72
CA GLY A 23 -1.17 7.80 -2.19
C GLY A 23 -0.48 7.29 -3.46
N VAL A 24 -0.66 6.01 -3.82
CA VAL A 24 -0.26 5.47 -5.13
C VAL A 24 -0.90 6.27 -6.28
N TYR A 25 -2.11 6.80 -6.11
CA TYR A 25 -2.74 7.62 -7.14
C TYR A 25 -2.10 9.02 -7.29
N ALA A 26 -1.41 9.52 -6.26
CA ALA A 26 -0.69 10.79 -6.32
C ALA A 26 0.44 10.77 -7.37
N PHE A 27 0.98 9.58 -7.70
CA PHE A 27 1.90 9.41 -8.82
C PHE A 27 1.33 9.92 -10.15
N SER A 28 0.00 9.88 -10.33
CA SER A 28 -0.61 10.43 -11.52
C SER A 28 -0.44 11.94 -11.67
N TYR A 29 -0.29 12.65 -10.55
CA TYR A 29 0.05 14.07 -10.56
C TYR A 29 1.55 14.28 -10.81
N PHE A 30 2.42 13.44 -10.24
CA PHE A 30 3.87 13.52 -10.45
C PHE A 30 4.32 13.19 -11.87
N LYS A 31 3.50 12.50 -12.67
CA LYS A 31 3.81 12.24 -14.09
C LYS A 31 4.08 13.54 -14.87
N THR A 32 3.27 14.58 -14.70
CA THR A 32 3.42 15.84 -15.43
C THR A 32 4.77 16.54 -15.21
N PRO A 33 5.23 16.80 -13.97
CA PRO A 33 6.55 17.40 -13.74
C PRO A 33 7.71 16.48 -14.14
N LEU A 34 7.59 15.15 -13.98
CA LEU A 34 8.61 14.19 -14.44
C LEU A 34 8.78 14.23 -15.97
N MET A 35 7.68 14.31 -16.72
CA MET A 35 7.70 14.49 -18.17
C MET A 35 8.34 15.82 -18.57
N ALA A 36 8.07 16.89 -17.83
CA ALA A 36 8.62 18.21 -18.13
C ALA A 36 10.14 18.30 -17.86
N GLN A 37 10.64 17.62 -16.82
CA GLN A 37 12.04 17.67 -16.42
C GLN A 37 12.92 16.69 -17.20
N TYR A 38 12.47 15.45 -17.39
CA TYR A 38 13.29 14.39 -17.98
C TYR A 38 12.88 14.05 -19.43
N HIS A 39 11.85 14.70 -19.97
CA HIS A 39 11.28 14.41 -21.31
C HIS A 39 10.92 12.94 -21.52
N TRP A 40 10.59 12.24 -20.44
CA TRP A 40 10.20 10.84 -20.48
C TRP A 40 8.84 10.65 -21.13
N ASP A 41 8.72 9.58 -21.90
CA ASP A 41 7.50 9.26 -22.62
C ASP A 41 6.34 8.92 -21.66
N PRO A 42 5.14 9.50 -21.85
CA PRO A 42 3.99 9.27 -20.98
C PRO A 42 3.53 7.81 -20.93
N ALA A 43 3.69 7.04 -22.01
CA ALA A 43 3.36 5.61 -21.98
C ALA A 43 4.29 4.86 -21.02
N THR A 44 5.55 5.27 -20.97
CA THR A 44 6.55 4.68 -20.07
C THR A 44 6.26 4.96 -18.60
N LEU A 45 5.77 6.15 -18.26
CA LEU A 45 5.29 6.46 -16.90
C LEU A 45 3.98 5.73 -16.56
N ALA A 46 3.10 5.54 -17.53
CA ALA A 46 1.90 4.71 -17.34
C ALA A 46 2.29 3.25 -17.06
N LEU A 47 3.32 2.73 -17.72
CA LEU A 47 3.87 1.40 -17.44
C LEU A 47 4.37 1.27 -15.99
N ALA A 48 4.99 2.31 -15.41
CA ALA A 48 5.40 2.28 -13.99
C ALA A 48 4.20 2.02 -13.07
N PHE A 49 3.10 2.72 -13.33
CA PHE A 49 1.86 2.57 -12.59
C PHE A 49 1.20 1.20 -12.83
N SER A 50 1.20 0.72 -14.08
CA SER A 50 0.71 -0.62 -14.41
C SER A 50 1.52 -1.73 -13.72
N ILE A 51 2.84 -1.58 -13.64
CA ILE A 51 3.72 -2.50 -12.91
C ILE A 51 3.38 -2.47 -11.42
N ASN A 52 3.19 -1.27 -10.84
CA ASN A 52 2.77 -1.16 -9.44
C ASN A 52 1.47 -1.94 -9.17
N MET A 53 0.42 -1.67 -9.96
CA MET A 53 -0.86 -2.36 -9.85
C MET A 53 -0.77 -3.87 -10.11
N GLY A 54 0.09 -4.28 -11.05
CA GLY A 54 0.32 -5.70 -11.37
C GLY A 54 1.13 -6.45 -10.31
N ILE A 55 1.97 -5.76 -9.55
CA ILE A 55 2.78 -6.36 -8.48
C ILE A 55 1.98 -6.50 -7.20
N ILE A 56 1.02 -5.62 -6.90
CA ILE A 56 0.15 -5.69 -5.71
C ILE A 56 -0.36 -7.10 -5.36
N PRO A 57 -0.82 -7.97 -6.29
CA PRO A 57 -1.29 -9.32 -5.94
C PRO A 57 -0.19 -10.28 -5.44
N LEU A 58 1.06 -10.14 -5.88
CA LEU A 58 2.18 -10.99 -5.43
C LEU A 58 2.43 -10.95 -3.91
N PRO A 59 2.65 -9.77 -3.27
CA PRO A 59 2.84 -9.65 -1.84
C PRO A 59 1.55 -9.96 -1.07
N MET A 60 0.36 -9.88 -1.67
CA MET A 60 -0.88 -10.28 -1.00
C MET A 60 -0.88 -11.78 -0.67
N ILE A 61 -0.32 -12.62 -1.55
CA ILE A 61 -0.18 -14.07 -1.30
C ILE A 61 0.77 -14.32 -0.13
N TRP A 62 1.90 -13.61 -0.08
CA TRP A 62 2.84 -13.69 1.04
C TRP A 62 2.28 -13.10 2.34
N GLY A 63 1.57 -11.98 2.24
CA GLY A 63 0.87 -11.33 3.34
C GLY A 63 -0.17 -12.25 3.96
N GLY A 64 -0.92 -13.01 3.14
CA GLY A 64 -1.85 -14.05 3.59
C GLY A 64 -1.17 -15.10 4.45
N ARG A 65 -0.06 -15.70 3.99
CA ARG A 65 0.73 -16.66 4.78
C ARG A 65 1.25 -16.06 6.09
N MET A 66 1.66 -14.80 6.07
CA MET A 66 2.18 -14.12 7.26
C MET A 66 1.08 -13.85 8.29
N ILE A 67 -0.14 -13.60 7.83
CA ILE A 67 -1.33 -13.46 8.65
C ILE A 67 -1.76 -14.81 9.25
N ASP A 68 -1.71 -15.90 8.48
CA ASP A 68 -2.04 -17.25 8.96
C ASP A 68 -1.13 -17.67 10.11
N ASN A 69 0.12 -17.23 10.09
CA ASN A 69 1.09 -17.40 11.18
C ASN A 69 0.85 -16.46 12.39
N GLY A 70 -0.26 -15.73 12.43
CA GLY A 70 -0.61 -14.79 13.51
C GLY A 70 0.14 -13.45 13.46
N LYS A 71 0.95 -13.20 12.42
CA LYS A 71 1.80 -12.00 12.29
C LYS A 71 1.14 -10.87 11.49
N GLY A 72 -0.19 -10.81 11.44
CA GLY A 72 -0.92 -9.81 10.65
C GLY A 72 -0.58 -8.36 11.00
N LYS A 73 -0.32 -8.05 12.28
CA LYS A 73 0.11 -6.71 12.71
C LYS A 73 1.50 -6.34 12.19
N GLN A 74 2.41 -7.30 12.13
CA GLN A 74 3.75 -7.10 11.57
C GLN A 74 3.70 -6.91 10.06
N ALA A 75 2.78 -7.60 9.37
CA ALA A 75 2.56 -7.42 7.93
C ALA A 75 2.14 -5.98 7.60
N ILE A 76 1.20 -5.40 8.36
CA ILE A 76 0.78 -4.00 8.17
C ILE A 76 1.96 -3.04 8.33
N VAL A 77 2.76 -3.21 9.40
CA VAL A 77 3.90 -2.33 9.69
C VAL A 77 4.99 -2.46 8.63
N ILE A 78 5.36 -3.69 8.27
CA ILE A 78 6.39 -3.95 7.25
C ILE A 78 5.92 -3.42 5.88
N GLY A 79 4.66 -3.65 5.51
CA GLY A 79 4.09 -3.14 4.26
C GLY A 79 4.05 -1.62 4.21
N GLY A 80 3.63 -0.95 5.29
CA GLY A 80 3.59 0.50 5.38
C GLY A 80 4.99 1.14 5.33
N ILE A 81 5.98 0.54 6.00
CA ILE A 81 7.38 0.96 5.92
C ILE A 81 7.89 0.79 4.49
N LEU A 82 7.67 -0.37 3.88
CA LEU A 82 8.14 -0.66 2.52
C LEU A 82 7.50 0.28 1.48
N PHE A 83 6.21 0.57 1.64
CA PHE A 83 5.49 1.54 0.82
C PHE A 83 6.08 2.95 0.95
N SER A 84 6.25 3.43 2.19
CA SER A 84 6.81 4.75 2.46
C SER A 84 8.24 4.87 1.95
N LEU A 85 9.05 3.82 2.15
CA LEU A 85 10.43 3.75 1.70
C LEU A 85 10.49 3.77 0.17
N GLY A 86 9.69 2.95 -0.51
CA GLY A 86 9.59 2.95 -1.97
C GLY A 86 9.16 4.31 -2.53
N PHE A 87 8.23 5.00 -1.86
CA PHE A 87 7.75 6.33 -2.26
C PHE A 87 8.82 7.41 -2.06
N ILE A 88 9.52 7.41 -0.92
CA ILE A 88 10.63 8.34 -0.66
C ILE A 88 11.76 8.10 -1.65
N LEU A 89 12.16 6.84 -1.85
CA LEU A 89 13.18 6.47 -2.83
C LEU A 89 12.80 6.92 -4.23
N SER A 90 11.52 6.84 -4.61
CA SER A 90 11.01 7.33 -5.91
C SER A 90 11.25 8.83 -6.13
N GLY A 91 11.36 9.63 -5.06
CA GLY A 91 11.67 11.06 -5.15
C GLY A 91 13.15 11.39 -5.37
N PHE A 92 14.06 10.43 -5.16
CA PHE A 92 15.50 10.59 -5.35
C PHE A 92 16.02 9.93 -6.64
N VAL A 93 15.12 9.56 -7.56
CA VAL A 93 15.49 8.74 -8.72
C VAL A 93 15.73 9.61 -9.94
N ASP A 94 16.93 9.47 -10.51
CA ASP A 94 17.31 10.17 -11.76
C ASP A 94 17.13 9.30 -13.01
N ASN A 95 16.79 8.02 -12.85
CA ASN A 95 16.74 7.02 -13.92
C ASN A 95 15.40 6.28 -13.99
N LEU A 96 14.86 6.15 -15.20
CA LEU A 96 13.61 5.43 -15.51
C LEU A 96 13.52 4.02 -14.92
N PRO A 97 14.54 3.14 -15.07
CA PRO A 97 14.46 1.76 -14.55
C PRO A 97 14.41 1.71 -13.02
N MET A 98 15.07 2.67 -12.38
CA MET A 98 15.12 2.76 -10.94
C MET A 98 13.79 3.28 -10.37
N LEU A 99 13.06 4.08 -11.15
CA LEU A 99 11.69 4.48 -10.83
C LEU A 99 10.73 3.29 -10.96
N PHE A 100 10.89 2.43 -11.96
CA PHE A 100 10.14 1.17 -12.02
C PHE A 100 10.42 0.24 -10.84
N LEU A 101 11.67 0.15 -10.40
CA LEU A 101 12.02 -0.69 -9.26
C LEU A 101 11.45 -0.12 -7.95
N THR A 102 11.65 1.17 -7.69
CA THR A 102 11.23 1.80 -6.43
C THR A 102 9.72 1.99 -6.37
N TYR A 103 9.14 2.67 -7.35
CA TYR A 103 7.71 2.93 -7.41
C TYR A 103 6.92 1.70 -7.81
N GLY A 104 7.31 1.02 -8.91
CA GLY A 104 6.59 -0.15 -9.40
C GLY A 104 6.69 -1.34 -8.44
N VAL A 105 7.91 -1.76 -8.13
CA VAL A 105 8.14 -2.98 -7.35
C VAL A 105 8.05 -2.72 -5.85
N ILE A 106 8.89 -1.85 -5.28
CA ILE A 106 9.00 -1.70 -3.82
C ILE A 106 7.71 -1.13 -3.22
N ALA A 107 7.17 -0.05 -3.81
CA ALA A 107 5.92 0.54 -3.31
C ALA A 107 4.72 -0.41 -3.56
N GLY A 108 4.67 -1.12 -4.69
CA GLY A 108 3.63 -2.12 -4.97
C GLY A 108 3.66 -3.33 -4.04
N LEU A 109 4.88 -3.81 -3.71
CA LEU A 109 5.09 -4.85 -2.71
C LEU A 109 4.59 -4.39 -1.33
N GLY A 110 4.91 -3.15 -0.95
CA GLY A 110 4.50 -2.59 0.34
C GLY A 110 2.99 -2.40 0.44
N SER A 111 2.36 -1.89 -0.61
CA SER A 111 0.94 -1.60 -0.62
C SER A 111 0.09 -2.88 -0.54
N GLY A 112 0.44 -3.91 -1.31
CA GLY A 112 -0.27 -5.19 -1.26
C GLY A 112 -0.15 -5.89 0.10
N LEU A 113 1.04 -5.86 0.71
CA LEU A 113 1.27 -6.50 2.01
C LEU A 113 0.54 -5.76 3.15
N ALA A 114 0.56 -4.42 3.10
CA ALA A 114 -0.19 -3.57 4.04
C ALA A 114 -1.71 -3.79 3.89
N PHE A 115 -2.22 -3.83 2.65
CA PHE A 115 -3.65 -4.01 2.37
C PHE A 115 -4.16 -5.36 2.90
N THR A 116 -3.46 -6.47 2.62
CA THR A 116 -3.86 -7.79 3.11
C THR A 116 -3.87 -7.87 4.64
N GLY A 117 -2.86 -7.27 5.29
CA GLY A 117 -2.81 -7.16 6.74
C GLY A 117 -3.97 -6.34 7.31
N ASN A 118 -4.25 -5.18 6.70
CA ASN A 118 -5.30 -4.24 7.11
C ASN A 118 -6.68 -4.91 7.07
N LEU A 119 -6.99 -5.55 5.94
CA LEU A 119 -8.28 -6.17 5.69
C LEU A 119 -8.54 -7.36 6.63
N ASN A 120 -7.55 -8.23 6.85
CA ASN A 120 -7.71 -9.36 7.77
C ASN A 120 -7.87 -8.93 9.22
N ASN A 121 -7.13 -7.91 9.66
CA ASN A 121 -7.20 -7.43 11.03
C ASN A 121 -8.57 -6.81 11.35
N ILE A 122 -9.14 -6.01 10.43
CA ILE A 122 -10.50 -5.48 10.59
C ILE A 122 -11.57 -6.56 10.68
N LEU A 123 -11.49 -7.59 9.83
CA LEU A 123 -12.47 -8.68 9.84
C LEU A 123 -12.46 -9.46 11.17
N LYS A 124 -11.31 -9.50 11.86
CA LYS A 124 -11.19 -10.08 13.22
C LYS A 124 -11.80 -9.18 14.28
N PHE A 125 -11.70 -7.85 14.15
CA PHE A 125 -12.26 -6.89 15.12
C PHE A 125 -13.78 -6.66 14.95
N PHE A 126 -14.33 -6.89 13.76
CA PHE A 126 -15.77 -6.77 13.48
C PHE A 126 -16.37 -8.07 12.91
N PRO A 127 -16.45 -9.16 13.69
CA PRO A 127 -17.07 -10.41 13.24
C PRO A 127 -18.56 -10.26 12.92
N ASP A 128 -19.26 -9.38 13.64
CA ASP A 128 -20.71 -9.17 13.51
C ASP A 128 -21.10 -8.29 12.30
N ARG A 129 -20.16 -7.51 11.75
CA ARG A 129 -20.40 -6.53 10.66
C ARG A 129 -19.27 -6.50 9.64
N ARG A 130 -18.82 -7.68 9.22
CA ARG A 130 -17.69 -7.84 8.28
C ARG A 130 -17.83 -7.01 7.01
N GLY A 131 -19.01 -6.98 6.40
CA GLY A 131 -19.26 -6.25 5.14
C GLY A 131 -19.21 -4.72 5.28
N LEU A 132 -19.75 -4.17 6.38
CA LEU A 132 -19.64 -2.74 6.66
C LEU A 132 -18.19 -2.35 6.98
N ALA A 133 -17.50 -3.16 7.77
CA ALA A 133 -16.12 -2.87 8.17
C ALA A 133 -15.13 -2.97 7.00
N SER A 134 -15.31 -3.96 6.12
CA SER A 134 -14.54 -4.02 4.86
C SER A 134 -14.89 -2.86 3.94
N GLY A 135 -16.17 -2.50 3.82
CA GLY A 135 -16.62 -1.43 2.93
C GLY A 135 -16.22 -0.02 3.34
N ILE A 136 -15.98 0.23 4.64
CA ILE A 136 -15.44 1.54 5.09
C ILE A 136 -13.93 1.65 4.83
N VAL A 137 -13.24 0.51 4.70
CA VAL A 137 -11.77 0.46 4.58
C VAL A 137 -11.32 0.20 3.16
N LEU A 138 -12.20 -0.30 2.28
CA LEU A 138 -12.01 -0.33 0.84
C LEU A 138 -12.35 1.02 0.22
#